data_AF-A0A7X8KDC1-F1
#
_entry.id   AF-A0A7X8KDC1-F1
#
_cell.length_a   1.000
_cell.length_b   1.000
_cell.length_c   1.000
_cell.angle_alpha   90.00
_cell.angle_beta   90.00
_cell.angle_gamma   90.00
#
_symmetry.space_group_name_H-M   'P 1'
#
loop_
_entity.id
_entity.type
_entity.pdbx_description
1 polymer ?
#
loop_
_entity_poly.entity_id
_entity_poly.type
_entity_poly.pdbx_seq_one_letter_code
_entity_poly.pdbx_strand_id
1 'polypeptide(L)'
;MSNSTAIELPKIPKNKDYEDYLCAYLQAGGLYVERNIIHREVEELLELDILTTDFQQESAKNLLVEIKGGDWGFSDIFKIRGWLTYLHYDEGCFIVQKSSQSISYFQDKAKELNIRLIDNSDLTKTKETLSSFFNIEPDKAEIETIRFAYLLERKQLAQIKQLKKKFPDTKSYQNLDDYFFKTISGSFFSRDPIRRINKLFDTFIRYKNITSKICHELNGGNFDDDITELSSKCFSDTFYKAKNNILHVSLYVEHLARVTILKCAIEHLIDRLKGNYDPKNIFNQLEYLTLPNTIKTGLTEITKDKYFYLYPRFWQFFTYVFGGFILTDIEEKEFELLSKKTGVPVDEIPNAFDAFNKLFPRHDGWFFKFPKSSIKWHNFFPISFCGIGANYRRLVYTDDKDYDDLYKLLSNNKTPFDLSKWNNLAYEILK
;
A
#
# COMPACT_ATOMS: atom_id res chain seq x y z
N MET A 1 21.93 -21.16 19.57
CA MET A 1 21.22 -20.02 18.94
C MET A 1 22.26 -19.25 18.16
N SER A 2 22.30 -19.35 16.82
CA SER A 2 23.19 -18.50 16.03
C SER A 2 22.79 -17.06 16.28
N ASN A 3 23.74 -16.17 16.57
CA ASN A 3 23.50 -14.73 16.66
C ASN A 3 22.78 -14.27 15.38
N SER A 4 21.46 -14.10 15.46
CA SER A 4 20.66 -13.54 14.38
C SER A 4 21.09 -12.07 14.27
N THR A 5 21.91 -11.75 13.28
CA THR A 5 22.26 -10.37 12.98
C THR A 5 20.98 -9.62 12.60
N ALA A 6 20.65 -8.58 13.35
CA ALA A 6 19.53 -7.70 13.03
C ALA A 6 19.71 -7.13 11.61
N ILE A 7 18.61 -7.04 10.86
CA ILE A 7 18.63 -6.37 9.55
C ILE A 7 18.59 -4.87 9.81
N GLU A 8 19.60 -4.15 9.34
CA GLU A 8 19.66 -2.70 9.45
C GLU A 8 19.39 -2.06 8.10
N LEU A 9 18.47 -1.09 8.07
CA LEU A 9 18.30 -0.23 6.91
C LEU A 9 19.47 0.76 6.82
N PRO A 10 19.89 1.17 5.61
CA PRO A 10 20.95 2.17 5.45
C PRO A 10 20.61 3.46 6.20
N LYS A 11 21.58 3.95 6.98
CA LYS A 11 21.50 5.25 7.69
C LYS A 11 21.44 6.42 6.71
N ILE A 12 22.22 6.32 5.63
CA ILE A 12 22.20 7.24 4.50
C ILE A 12 21.61 6.48 3.31
N PRO A 13 20.29 6.51 3.12
CA PRO A 13 19.65 5.82 2.00
C PRO A 13 20.10 6.40 0.66
N LYS A 14 20.20 5.54 -0.36
CA LYS A 14 20.55 5.92 -1.74
C LYS A 14 19.64 5.18 -2.73
N ASN A 15 19.51 5.73 -3.94
CA ASN A 15 18.70 5.14 -5.01
C ASN A 15 17.29 4.81 -4.49
N LYS A 16 16.79 3.59 -4.74
CA LYS A 16 15.49 3.11 -4.28
C LYS A 16 15.28 3.19 -2.76
N ASP A 17 16.33 3.09 -1.95
CA ASP A 17 16.19 3.25 -0.49
C ASP A 17 15.91 4.70 -0.09
N TYR A 18 16.34 5.67 -0.91
CA TYR A 18 16.04 7.08 -0.69
C TYR A 18 14.60 7.41 -1.10
N GLU A 19 14.13 6.84 -2.21
CA GLU A 19 12.72 6.89 -2.59
C GLU A 19 11.83 6.32 -1.47
N ASP A 20 12.12 5.10 -1.00
CA ASP A 20 11.38 4.47 0.10
C ASP A 20 11.45 5.28 1.41
N TYR A 21 12.58 5.91 1.69
CA TYR A 21 12.74 6.80 2.84
C TYR A 21 11.80 8.01 2.76
N LEU A 22 11.73 8.70 1.62
CA LEU A 22 10.82 9.83 1.43
C LEU A 22 9.35 9.39 1.40
N CYS A 23 9.04 8.27 0.73
CA CYS A 23 7.71 7.67 0.73
C CYS A 23 7.23 7.36 2.16
N ALA A 24 8.11 6.88 3.03
CA ALA A 24 7.77 6.56 4.40
C ALA A 24 7.43 7.81 5.23
N TYR A 25 8.13 8.93 5.02
CA TYR A 25 7.75 10.22 5.64
C TYR A 25 6.40 10.70 5.14
N LEU A 26 6.15 10.66 3.84
CA LEU A 26 4.89 11.12 3.25
C LEU A 26 3.71 10.25 3.73
N GLN A 27 3.86 8.93 3.77
CA GLN A 27 2.81 8.02 4.23
C GLN A 27 2.57 8.16 5.75
N ALA A 28 3.63 8.18 6.57
CA ALA A 28 3.51 8.43 8.01
C ALA A 28 2.94 9.83 8.30
N GLY A 29 3.17 10.77 7.38
CA GLY A 29 2.63 12.13 7.37
C GLY A 29 1.12 12.22 7.10
N GLY A 30 0.45 11.09 6.88
CA GLY A 30 -0.98 11.05 6.59
C GLY A 30 -1.32 11.30 5.12
N LEU A 31 -0.42 11.00 4.18
CA LEU A 31 -0.75 10.94 2.76
C LEU A 31 -0.96 9.50 2.32
N TYR A 32 -1.83 9.28 1.33
CA TYR A 32 -1.84 8.01 0.60
C TYR A 32 -0.72 8.04 -0.43
N VAL A 33 0.14 7.01 -0.46
CA VAL A 33 1.34 6.99 -1.31
C VAL A 33 1.29 5.85 -2.32
N GLU A 34 1.41 6.18 -3.60
CA GLU A 34 1.60 5.25 -4.72
C GLU A 34 3.03 5.39 -5.23
N ARG A 35 3.71 4.27 -5.50
CA ARG A 35 5.15 4.25 -5.84
C ARG A 35 5.40 3.54 -7.16
N ASN A 36 6.43 3.97 -7.89
CA ASN A 36 6.92 3.34 -9.13
C ASN A 36 5.79 3.08 -10.14
N ILE A 37 5.04 4.14 -10.49
CA ILE A 37 3.93 4.03 -11.43
C ILE A 37 4.46 4.12 -12.86
N ILE A 38 4.28 3.06 -13.65
CA ILE A 38 4.88 2.95 -14.99
C ILE A 38 3.79 3.01 -16.07
N HIS A 39 3.85 4.01 -16.97
CA HIS A 39 3.02 3.99 -18.18
C HIS A 39 3.71 3.15 -19.24
N ARG A 40 3.19 1.95 -19.49
CA ARG A 40 3.67 1.07 -20.56
C ARG A 40 2.52 0.66 -21.46
N GLU A 41 2.68 0.95 -22.75
CA GLU A 41 1.82 0.45 -23.81
C GLU A 41 2.63 -0.52 -24.68
N VAL A 42 3.10 -0.08 -25.85
CA VAL A 42 4.06 -0.83 -26.67
C VAL A 42 5.48 -0.66 -26.08
N GLU A 43 5.81 0.56 -25.69
CA GLU A 43 7.05 0.92 -25.01
C GLU A 43 6.73 1.63 -23.69
N GLU A 44 7.76 1.81 -22.86
CA GLU A 44 7.65 2.59 -21.64
C GLU A 44 7.66 4.08 -21.99
N LEU A 45 6.56 4.76 -21.66
CA LEU A 45 6.38 6.18 -21.97
C LEU A 45 6.89 7.07 -20.82
N LEU A 46 6.59 6.70 -19.57
CA LEU A 46 7.07 7.38 -18.39
C LEU A 46 7.05 6.46 -17.16
N GLU A 47 7.87 6.81 -16.18
CA GLU A 47 7.91 6.24 -14.84
C GLU A 47 7.81 7.39 -13.83
N LEU A 48 6.86 7.30 -12.90
CA LEU A 48 6.68 8.26 -11.81
C LEU A 48 7.20 7.64 -10.52
N ASP A 49 8.11 8.34 -9.84
CA ASP A 49 8.67 7.87 -8.57
C ASP A 49 7.57 7.72 -7.52
N ILE A 50 6.85 8.81 -7.26
CA ILE A 50 5.81 8.89 -6.24
C ILE A 50 4.63 9.71 -6.74
N LEU A 51 3.43 9.21 -6.46
CA LEU A 51 2.23 10.01 -6.43
C LEU A 51 1.65 9.97 -5.02
N THR A 52 1.35 11.14 -4.45
CA THR A 52 0.60 11.21 -3.20
C THR A 52 -0.82 11.68 -3.44
N THR A 53 -1.76 11.14 -2.67
CA THR A 53 -3.13 11.65 -2.59
C THR A 53 -3.39 12.12 -1.16
N ASP A 54 -3.70 13.41 -1.02
CA ASP A 54 -4.21 13.98 0.21
C ASP A 54 -5.74 13.87 0.25
N PHE A 55 -6.24 12.94 1.08
CA PHE A 55 -7.66 12.73 1.29
C PHE A 55 -8.20 13.62 2.42
N GLN A 56 -9.13 14.48 2.03
CA GLN A 56 -9.90 15.38 2.88
C GLN A 56 -11.40 15.16 2.61
N GLN A 57 -12.26 15.63 3.51
CA GLN A 57 -13.71 15.43 3.42
C GLN A 57 -14.28 15.83 2.05
N GLU A 58 -13.79 16.93 1.51
CA GLU A 58 -14.26 17.49 0.24
C GLU A 58 -13.17 17.51 -0.83
N SER A 59 -12.03 16.80 -0.65
CA SER A 59 -11.01 16.75 -1.71
C SER A 59 -10.09 15.53 -1.65
N ALA A 60 -9.67 15.05 -2.82
CA ALA A 60 -8.61 14.08 -3.00
C ALA A 60 -7.53 14.73 -3.88
N LYS A 61 -6.61 15.49 -3.28
CA LYS A 61 -5.61 16.26 -4.03
C LYS A 61 -4.41 15.38 -4.35
N ASN A 62 -4.12 15.23 -5.63
CA ASN A 62 -2.94 14.50 -6.08
C ASN A 62 -1.73 15.42 -6.21
N LEU A 63 -0.56 14.93 -5.82
CA LEU A 63 0.72 15.60 -6.03
C LEU A 63 1.73 14.62 -6.61
N LEU A 64 2.29 14.97 -7.76
CA LEU A 64 3.40 14.24 -8.35
C LEU A 64 4.69 14.61 -7.63
N VAL A 65 5.44 13.63 -7.13
CA VAL A 65 6.72 13.84 -6.45
C VAL A 65 7.81 13.06 -7.18
N GLU A 66 8.77 13.78 -7.74
CA GLU A 66 9.97 13.24 -8.36
C GLU A 66 11.15 13.36 -7.40
N ILE A 67 12.04 12.37 -7.39
CA ILE A 67 13.17 12.29 -6.47
C ILE A 67 14.48 12.15 -7.23
N LYS A 68 15.51 12.88 -6.80
CA LYS A 68 16.87 12.68 -7.28
C LYS A 68 17.89 12.50 -6.16
N GLY A 69 18.56 11.34 -6.16
CA GLY A 69 19.72 11.09 -5.30
C GLY A 69 21.06 11.61 -5.85
N GLY A 70 21.18 11.73 -7.18
CA GLY A 70 22.42 12.08 -7.88
C GLY A 70 22.47 13.53 -8.37
N ASP A 71 23.28 13.76 -9.40
CA ASP A 71 23.31 15.04 -10.12
C ASP A 71 21.96 15.32 -10.80
N TRP A 72 21.57 16.59 -10.81
CA TRP A 72 20.32 17.06 -11.42
C TRP A 72 20.51 18.48 -11.97
N GLY A 73 19.59 18.89 -12.84
CA GLY A 73 19.54 20.25 -13.36
C GLY A 73 18.19 20.61 -13.97
N PHE A 74 18.20 21.60 -14.86
CA PHE A 74 16.97 22.06 -15.53
C PHE A 74 16.28 20.98 -16.36
N SER A 75 17.04 20.02 -16.91
CA SER A 75 16.47 18.88 -17.63
C SER A 75 15.50 18.08 -16.76
N ASP A 76 15.82 17.87 -15.48
CA ASP A 76 14.94 17.13 -14.56
C ASP A 76 13.70 17.97 -14.21
N ILE A 77 13.85 19.29 -14.00
CA ILE A 77 12.71 20.20 -13.77
C ILE A 77 11.77 20.23 -14.99
N PHE A 78 12.31 20.34 -16.21
CA PHE A 78 11.51 20.34 -17.42
C PHE A 78 10.84 18.98 -17.67
N LYS A 79 11.49 17.86 -17.30
CA LYS A 79 10.87 16.53 -17.34
C LYS A 79 9.59 16.50 -16.51
N ILE A 80 9.65 16.99 -15.27
CA ILE A 80 8.49 17.05 -14.38
C ILE A 80 7.39 17.93 -14.99
N ARG A 81 7.75 19.10 -15.54
CA ARG A 81 6.76 19.96 -16.21
C ARG A 81 6.08 19.26 -17.39
N GLY A 82 6.84 18.49 -18.16
CA GLY A 82 6.30 17.64 -19.23
C GLY A 82 5.28 16.62 -18.69
N TRP A 83 5.60 15.95 -17.58
CA TRP A 83 4.68 15.01 -16.93
C TRP A 83 3.43 15.68 -16.38
N LEU A 84 3.56 16.84 -15.71
CA LEU A 84 2.40 17.62 -15.24
C LEU A 84 1.45 17.95 -16.40
N THR A 85 2.01 18.34 -17.55
CA THR A 85 1.24 18.63 -18.76
C THR A 85 0.57 17.37 -19.32
N TYR A 86 1.29 16.26 -19.39
CA TYR A 86 0.79 14.98 -19.90
C TYR A 86 -0.34 14.40 -19.04
N LEU A 87 -0.21 14.51 -17.72
CA LEU A 87 -1.13 13.97 -16.72
C LEU A 87 -2.24 14.94 -16.31
N HIS A 88 -2.19 16.19 -16.78
CA HIS A 88 -3.10 17.27 -16.38
C HIS A 88 -3.08 17.56 -14.87
N TYR A 89 -1.88 17.56 -14.28
CA TYR A 89 -1.68 18.00 -12.90
C TYR A 89 -1.22 19.46 -12.85
N ASP A 90 -1.76 20.20 -11.88
CA ASP A 90 -1.50 21.63 -11.73
C ASP A 90 -0.13 21.92 -11.11
N GLU A 91 0.31 21.05 -10.20
CA GLU A 91 1.52 21.21 -9.40
C GLU A 91 2.29 19.90 -9.26
N GLY A 92 3.61 20.03 -9.08
CA GLY A 92 4.51 18.92 -8.79
C GLY A 92 5.54 19.29 -7.73
N CYS A 93 6.21 18.28 -7.20
CA CYS A 93 7.31 18.44 -6.25
C CYS A 93 8.55 17.74 -6.80
N PHE A 94 9.71 18.39 -6.64
CA PHE A 94 11.00 17.81 -6.96
C PHE A 94 11.86 17.81 -5.70
N ILE A 95 12.25 16.63 -5.20
CA ILE A 95 13.05 16.48 -3.98
C ILE A 95 14.44 16.00 -4.35
N VAL A 96 15.48 16.72 -3.93
CA VAL A 96 16.87 16.40 -4.26
C VAL A 96 17.68 16.08 -3.01
N GLN A 97 18.52 15.05 -3.10
CA GLN A 97 19.44 14.65 -2.03
C GLN A 97 20.80 15.37 -2.12
N LYS A 98 21.11 15.96 -3.27
CA LYS A 98 22.36 16.68 -3.50
C LYS A 98 22.04 18.15 -3.74
N SER A 99 22.50 19.02 -2.84
CA SER A 99 22.32 20.46 -2.99
C SER A 99 23.11 21.00 -4.19
N SER A 100 22.59 22.05 -4.81
CA SER A 100 23.26 22.82 -5.86
C SER A 100 23.76 24.14 -5.27
N GLN A 101 24.92 24.62 -5.72
CA GLN A 101 25.45 25.93 -5.29
C GLN A 101 24.48 27.09 -5.59
N SER A 102 23.63 26.93 -6.61
CA SER A 102 22.63 27.92 -7.02
C SER A 102 21.20 27.46 -6.72
N ILE A 103 20.99 26.68 -5.64
CA ILE A 103 19.68 26.09 -5.30
C ILE A 103 18.54 27.11 -5.31
N SER A 104 18.73 28.31 -4.77
CA SER A 104 17.70 29.37 -4.77
C SER A 104 17.27 29.78 -6.18
N TYR A 105 18.22 29.90 -7.11
CA TYR A 105 17.91 30.20 -8.51
C TYR A 105 17.09 29.08 -9.17
N PHE A 106 17.44 27.82 -8.90
CA PHE A 106 16.66 26.68 -9.38
C PHE A 106 15.25 26.64 -8.76
N GLN A 107 15.11 27.00 -7.48
CA GLN A 107 13.82 27.05 -6.79
C GLN A 107 12.90 28.11 -7.39
N ASP A 108 13.42 29.31 -7.66
CA ASP A 108 12.66 30.38 -8.31
C ASP A 108 12.16 29.96 -9.69
N LYS A 109 13.03 29.32 -10.48
CA LYS A 109 12.67 28.83 -11.82
C LYS A 109 11.75 27.61 -11.82
N ALA A 110 11.89 26.70 -10.86
CA ALA A 110 10.95 25.60 -10.69
C ALA A 110 9.55 26.12 -10.31
N LYS A 111 9.47 27.16 -9.46
CA LYS A 111 8.22 27.79 -9.06
C LYS A 111 7.47 28.43 -10.25
N GLU A 112 8.17 29.04 -11.19
CA GLU A 112 7.59 29.55 -12.45
C GLU A 112 6.90 28.44 -13.29
N LEU A 113 7.24 27.18 -13.04
CA LEU A 113 6.70 25.99 -13.72
C LEU A 113 5.71 25.20 -12.85
N ASN A 114 5.25 25.77 -11.74
CA ASN A 114 4.42 25.12 -10.71
C ASN A 114 5.08 23.88 -10.09
N ILE A 115 6.41 23.88 -9.98
CA ILE A 115 7.19 22.81 -9.36
C ILE A 115 7.81 23.32 -8.07
N ARG A 116 7.49 22.65 -6.96
CA ARG A 116 8.14 22.90 -5.68
C ARG A 116 9.45 22.13 -5.61
N LEU A 117 10.58 22.82 -5.70
CA LEU A 117 11.90 22.22 -5.52
C LEU A 117 12.33 22.25 -4.05
N ILE A 118 12.61 21.07 -3.50
CA ILE A 118 12.99 20.85 -2.10
C ILE A 118 14.40 20.29 -2.03
N ASP A 119 15.29 21.00 -1.36
CA ASP A 119 16.62 20.52 -0.99
C ASP A 119 16.52 19.69 0.29
N ASN A 120 16.70 18.38 0.15
CA ASN A 120 16.75 17.44 1.27
C ASN A 120 18.14 16.79 1.36
N SER A 121 19.18 17.60 1.19
CA SER A 121 20.58 17.16 1.33
C SER A 121 20.99 16.89 2.78
N ASP A 122 20.39 17.58 3.75
CA ASP A 122 20.56 17.33 5.17
C ASP A 122 19.46 16.40 5.68
N LEU A 123 19.71 15.08 5.61
CA LEU A 123 18.73 14.07 6.00
C LEU A 123 18.31 14.15 7.47
N THR A 124 19.11 14.79 8.34
CA THR A 124 18.75 14.99 9.75
C THR A 124 17.57 15.94 9.90
N LYS A 125 17.31 16.77 8.89
CA LYS A 125 16.21 17.75 8.82
C LYS A 125 15.08 17.32 7.90
N THR A 126 15.03 16.05 7.48
CA THR A 126 14.01 15.58 6.52
C THR A 126 12.59 15.86 7.01
N LYS A 127 12.35 15.68 8.32
CA LYS A 127 11.03 15.90 8.92
C LYS A 127 10.59 17.35 8.78
N GLU A 128 11.45 18.29 9.13
CA GLU A 128 11.22 19.73 9.05
C GLU A 128 11.07 20.17 7.59
N THR A 129 11.92 19.64 6.72
CA THR A 129 11.95 19.93 5.28
C THR A 129 10.64 19.53 4.59
N LEU A 130 10.03 18.42 5.01
CA LEU A 130 8.79 17.89 4.46
C LEU A 130 7.54 18.28 5.25
N SER A 131 7.67 18.99 6.39
CA SER A 131 6.59 19.30 7.34
C SER A 131 5.30 19.83 6.70
N SER A 132 5.42 20.66 5.68
CA SER A 132 4.29 21.22 4.94
C SER A 132 3.40 20.21 4.20
N PHE A 133 3.84 18.96 4.05
CA PHE A 133 3.04 17.88 3.44
C PHE A 133 2.25 17.07 4.47
N PHE A 134 2.53 17.25 5.76
CA PHE A 134 2.03 16.37 6.80
C PHE A 134 0.68 16.85 7.33
N ASN A 135 -0.31 15.95 7.29
CA ASN A 135 -1.57 16.07 8.02
C ASN A 135 -1.44 15.49 9.43
N ILE A 136 -0.53 14.55 9.61
CA ILE A 136 -0.27 13.81 10.84
C ILE A 136 1.22 13.87 11.08
N GLU A 137 1.62 14.11 12.32
CA GLU A 137 3.04 14.15 12.66
C GLU A 137 3.67 12.75 12.53
N PRO A 138 4.66 12.57 11.64
CA PRO A 138 5.28 11.26 11.45
C PRO A 138 6.22 10.93 12.60
N ASP A 139 6.10 9.72 13.13
CA ASP A 139 7.00 9.19 14.16
C ASP A 139 8.05 8.25 13.55
N LYS A 140 9.22 8.21 14.21
CA LYS A 140 10.37 7.41 13.76
C LYS A 140 10.03 5.93 13.60
N ALA A 141 9.22 5.37 14.51
CA ALA A 141 8.83 3.96 14.47
C ALA A 141 7.99 3.63 13.22
N GLU A 142 7.08 4.52 12.81
CA GLU A 142 6.28 4.34 11.59
C GLU A 142 7.15 4.44 10.35
N ILE A 143 8.02 5.46 10.29
CA ILE A 143 8.93 5.66 9.16
C ILE A 143 9.80 4.41 8.95
N GLU A 144 10.41 3.89 10.03
CA GLU A 144 11.22 2.66 9.95
C GLU A 144 10.39 1.45 9.52
N THR A 145 9.19 1.28 10.09
CA THR A 145 8.30 0.16 9.77
C THR A 145 7.86 0.19 8.30
N ILE A 146 7.44 1.35 7.80
CA ILE A 146 7.03 1.53 6.40
C ILE A 146 8.20 1.24 5.46
N ARG A 147 9.43 1.68 5.79
CA ARG A 147 10.63 1.37 4.99
C ARG A 147 10.89 -0.14 4.93
N PHE A 148 10.72 -0.87 6.03
CA PHE A 148 10.82 -2.34 6.00
C PHE A 148 9.70 -2.98 5.18
N ALA A 149 8.48 -2.45 5.26
CA ALA A 149 7.35 -2.93 4.47
C ALA A 149 7.60 -2.74 2.96
N TYR A 150 8.16 -1.60 2.57
CA TYR A 150 8.54 -1.31 1.19
C TYR A 150 9.73 -2.15 0.71
N LEU A 151 10.72 -2.41 1.56
CA LEU A 151 11.78 -3.36 1.24
C LEU A 151 11.24 -4.78 1.04
N LEU A 152 10.31 -5.22 1.90
CA LEU A 152 9.65 -6.52 1.78
C LEU A 152 8.91 -6.63 0.45
N GLU A 153 8.09 -5.63 0.11
CA GLU A 153 7.39 -5.55 -1.17
C GLU A 153 8.37 -5.64 -2.36
N ARG A 154 9.42 -4.81 -2.39
CA ARG A 154 10.42 -4.83 -3.48
C ARG A 154 11.06 -6.20 -3.64
N LYS A 155 11.40 -6.88 -2.53
CA LYS A 155 11.97 -8.24 -2.59
C LYS A 155 10.97 -9.26 -3.13
N GLN A 156 9.71 -9.19 -2.73
CA GLN A 156 8.65 -10.04 -3.26
C GLN A 156 8.41 -9.82 -4.76
N LEU A 157 8.42 -8.57 -5.21
CA LEU A 157 8.29 -8.23 -6.63
C LEU A 157 9.49 -8.70 -7.45
N ALA A 158 10.71 -8.54 -6.91
CA ALA A 158 11.92 -9.06 -7.53
C ALA A 158 11.86 -10.59 -7.66
N GLN A 159 11.32 -11.28 -6.65
CA GLN A 159 11.13 -12.73 -6.66
C GLN A 159 10.21 -13.17 -7.80
N ILE A 160 9.05 -12.52 -8.01
CA ILE A 160 8.16 -12.86 -9.14
C ILE A 160 8.91 -12.71 -10.47
N LYS A 161 9.60 -11.58 -10.67
CA LYS A 161 10.33 -11.31 -11.92
C LYS A 161 11.42 -12.36 -12.18
N GLN A 162 12.15 -12.77 -11.15
CA GLN A 162 13.15 -13.83 -11.24
C GLN A 162 12.52 -15.19 -11.57
N LEU A 163 11.44 -15.56 -10.90
CA LEU A 163 10.73 -16.82 -11.15
C LEU A 163 10.13 -16.87 -12.55
N LYS A 164 9.51 -15.78 -13.02
CA LYS A 164 9.00 -15.65 -14.40
C LYS A 164 10.11 -15.86 -15.44
N LYS A 165 11.30 -15.30 -15.20
CA LYS A 165 12.46 -15.49 -16.10
C LYS A 165 13.00 -16.93 -16.05
N LYS A 166 13.05 -17.52 -14.86
CA LYS A 166 13.60 -18.87 -14.64
C LYS A 166 12.67 -19.97 -15.16
N PHE A 167 11.37 -19.75 -15.08
CA PHE A 167 10.32 -20.71 -15.46
C PHE A 167 9.33 -20.05 -16.41
N PRO A 168 9.73 -19.79 -17.66
CA PRO A 168 8.91 -19.04 -18.61
C PRO A 168 7.60 -19.76 -18.96
N ASP A 169 7.54 -21.09 -18.88
CA ASP A 169 6.34 -21.86 -19.22
C ASP A 169 5.32 -21.96 -18.07
N THR A 170 5.68 -21.52 -16.85
CA THR A 170 4.78 -21.53 -15.70
C THR A 170 3.85 -20.33 -15.74
N LYS A 171 2.56 -20.56 -15.94
CA LYS A 171 1.54 -19.51 -16.11
C LYS A 171 1.39 -18.67 -14.85
N SER A 172 1.54 -19.26 -13.67
CA SER A 172 1.45 -18.59 -12.36
C SER A 172 2.27 -17.30 -12.29
N TYR A 173 3.54 -17.35 -12.66
CA TYR A 173 4.45 -16.21 -12.48
C TYR A 173 4.14 -15.09 -13.47
N GLN A 174 3.74 -15.44 -14.69
CA GLN A 174 3.32 -14.45 -15.69
C GLN A 174 2.04 -13.73 -15.28
N ASN A 175 1.02 -14.50 -14.88
CA ASN A 175 -0.27 -13.95 -14.47
C ASN A 175 -0.16 -13.12 -13.19
N LEU A 176 0.68 -13.54 -12.24
CA LEU A 176 0.89 -12.78 -11.00
C LEU A 176 1.63 -11.46 -11.24
N ASP A 177 2.67 -11.45 -12.08
CA ASP A 177 3.38 -10.22 -12.47
C ASP A 177 2.45 -9.25 -13.22
N ASP A 178 1.64 -9.76 -14.15
CA ASP A 178 0.67 -8.96 -14.90
C ASP A 178 -0.45 -8.43 -13.99
N TYR A 179 -0.94 -9.24 -13.04
CA TYR A 179 -1.95 -8.78 -12.08
C TYR A 179 -1.42 -7.65 -11.21
N PHE A 180 -0.18 -7.78 -10.70
CA PHE A 180 0.46 -6.70 -9.95
C PHE A 180 0.61 -5.43 -10.81
N PHE A 181 1.15 -5.55 -12.02
CA PHE A 181 1.33 -4.42 -12.92
C PHE A 181 0.00 -3.72 -13.25
N LYS A 182 -1.05 -4.48 -13.58
CA LYS A 182 -2.36 -3.91 -13.90
C LYS A 182 -3.04 -3.23 -12.71
N THR A 183 -2.83 -3.76 -11.51
CA THR A 183 -3.35 -3.17 -10.27
C THR A 183 -2.73 -1.81 -10.02
N ILE A 184 -1.40 -1.71 -10.03
CA ILE A 184 -0.67 -0.50 -9.62
C ILE A 184 -0.50 0.51 -10.74
N SER A 185 -0.06 0.06 -11.91
CA SER A 185 0.29 0.93 -13.03
C SER A 185 -0.79 0.98 -14.09
N GLY A 186 -1.35 -0.17 -14.47
CA GLY A 186 -2.26 -0.27 -15.61
C GLY A 186 -3.58 0.50 -15.42
N SER A 187 -4.07 0.63 -14.19
CA SER A 187 -5.30 1.34 -13.87
C SER A 187 -5.12 2.86 -13.79
N PHE A 188 -3.95 3.31 -13.32
CA PHE A 188 -3.67 4.70 -12.99
C PHE A 188 -3.93 5.66 -14.16
N PHE A 189 -3.44 5.32 -15.35
CA PHE A 189 -3.53 6.20 -16.52
C PHE A 189 -4.91 6.26 -17.19
N SER A 190 -5.91 5.56 -16.65
CA SER A 190 -7.30 5.83 -17.00
C SER A 190 -7.70 7.18 -16.43
N ARG A 191 -8.02 8.14 -17.32
CA ARG A 191 -8.40 9.51 -16.95
C ARG A 191 -9.73 9.60 -16.20
N ASP A 192 -10.67 8.72 -16.54
CA ASP A 192 -11.97 8.68 -15.88
C ASP A 192 -11.95 7.76 -14.65
N PRO A 193 -12.39 8.22 -13.46
CA PRO A 193 -12.44 7.42 -12.23
C PRO A 193 -13.34 6.16 -12.34
N ILE A 194 -14.48 6.23 -13.02
CA ILE A 194 -15.36 5.07 -13.22
C ILE A 194 -14.70 4.05 -14.14
N ARG A 195 -14.10 4.51 -15.25
CA ARG A 195 -13.33 3.63 -16.14
C ARG A 195 -12.15 2.99 -15.40
N ARG A 196 -11.51 3.71 -14.48
CA ARG A 196 -10.46 3.16 -13.60
C ARG A 196 -11.01 2.06 -12.69
N ILE A 197 -12.14 2.31 -12.03
CA ILE A 197 -12.81 1.32 -11.16
C ILE A 197 -13.20 0.08 -11.98
N ASN A 198 -13.83 0.24 -13.15
CA ASN A 198 -14.19 -0.87 -14.03
C ASN A 198 -12.97 -1.69 -14.44
N LYS A 199 -11.90 -1.04 -14.92
CA LYS A 199 -10.67 -1.74 -15.33
C LYS A 199 -10.03 -2.51 -14.18
N LEU A 200 -10.02 -1.95 -12.97
CA LEU A 200 -9.54 -2.63 -11.78
C LEU A 200 -10.42 -3.81 -11.39
N PHE A 201 -11.74 -3.65 -11.46
CA PHE A 201 -12.66 -4.73 -11.12
C PHE A 201 -12.62 -5.87 -12.13
N ASP A 202 -12.55 -5.57 -13.43
CA ASP A 202 -12.34 -6.57 -14.48
C ASP A 202 -11.03 -7.33 -14.27
N THR A 203 -9.97 -6.61 -13.89
CA THR A 203 -8.68 -7.22 -13.54
C THR A 203 -8.82 -8.12 -12.31
N PHE A 204 -9.50 -7.66 -11.26
CA PHE A 204 -9.77 -8.44 -10.05
C PHE A 204 -10.58 -9.72 -10.34
N ILE A 205 -11.60 -9.65 -11.19
CA ILE A 205 -12.41 -10.80 -11.60
C ILE A 205 -11.59 -11.77 -12.46
N ARG A 206 -10.82 -11.27 -13.43
CA ARG A 206 -9.93 -12.08 -14.27
C ARG A 206 -8.94 -12.89 -13.42
N TYR A 207 -8.38 -12.28 -12.39
CA TYR A 207 -7.40 -12.91 -11.50
C TYR A 207 -8.01 -13.46 -10.21
N LYS A 208 -9.33 -13.64 -10.16
CA LYS A 208 -10.00 -14.19 -8.98
C LYS A 208 -9.41 -15.56 -8.62
N ASN A 209 -9.16 -15.76 -7.33
CA ASN A 209 -8.58 -16.98 -6.75
C ASN A 209 -7.18 -17.33 -7.28
N ILE A 210 -6.42 -16.35 -7.78
CA ILE A 210 -5.07 -16.59 -8.32
C ILE A 210 -4.18 -17.34 -7.33
N THR A 211 -4.30 -17.10 -6.02
CA THR A 211 -3.54 -17.83 -5.01
C THR A 211 -3.83 -19.34 -5.03
N SER A 212 -5.10 -19.74 -5.21
CA SER A 212 -5.51 -21.14 -5.35
C SER A 212 -4.99 -21.74 -6.67
N LYS A 213 -5.10 -21.01 -7.79
CA LYS A 213 -4.60 -21.42 -9.11
C LYS A 213 -3.09 -21.67 -9.10
N ILE A 214 -2.33 -20.78 -8.46
CA ILE A 214 -0.87 -20.93 -8.30
C ILE A 214 -0.54 -22.17 -7.47
N CYS A 215 -1.23 -22.38 -6.34
CA CYS A 215 -1.03 -23.58 -5.53
C CYS A 215 -1.29 -24.86 -6.35
N HIS A 216 -2.33 -24.88 -7.19
CA HIS A 216 -2.67 -26.05 -8.00
C HIS A 216 -1.58 -26.33 -9.06
N GLU A 217 -1.16 -25.31 -9.82
CA GLU A 217 -0.10 -25.47 -10.84
C GLU A 217 1.22 -25.94 -10.22
N LEU A 218 1.63 -25.36 -9.09
CA LEU A 218 2.85 -25.76 -8.38
C LEU A 218 2.79 -27.16 -7.77
N ASN A 219 1.60 -27.76 -7.65
CA ASN A 219 1.43 -29.15 -7.23
C ASN A 219 1.21 -30.11 -8.41
N GLY A 220 1.51 -29.67 -9.64
CA GLY A 220 1.47 -30.50 -10.85
C GLY A 220 0.15 -30.47 -11.61
N GLY A 221 -0.80 -29.63 -11.20
CA GLY A 221 -2.03 -29.37 -11.93
C GLY A 221 -1.86 -28.31 -13.03
N ASN A 222 -2.96 -27.97 -13.70
CA ASN A 222 -3.03 -26.88 -14.67
C ASN A 222 -3.47 -25.57 -14.01
N PHE A 223 -3.09 -24.43 -14.59
CA PHE A 223 -3.59 -23.12 -14.18
C PHE A 223 -4.95 -22.86 -14.83
N ASP A 224 -6.03 -23.17 -14.10
CA ASP A 224 -7.42 -23.16 -14.60
C ASP A 224 -8.34 -22.24 -13.78
N ASP A 225 -9.44 -21.78 -14.40
CA ASP A 225 -10.37 -20.81 -13.81
C ASP A 225 -11.38 -21.41 -12.83
N ASP A 226 -11.58 -22.73 -12.85
CA ASP A 226 -12.47 -23.49 -11.96
C ASP A 226 -11.86 -23.75 -10.58
N ILE A 227 -10.54 -23.53 -10.42
CA ILE A 227 -9.84 -23.69 -9.15
C ILE A 227 -10.20 -22.55 -8.19
N THR A 228 -10.97 -22.88 -7.16
CA THR A 228 -11.47 -21.92 -6.16
C THR A 228 -10.79 -22.05 -4.80
N GLU A 229 -10.24 -23.22 -4.47
CA GLU A 229 -9.76 -23.52 -3.11
C GLU A 229 -8.27 -23.87 -3.06
N LEU A 230 -7.65 -23.53 -1.92
CA LEU A 230 -6.28 -23.94 -1.61
C LEU A 230 -6.26 -25.38 -1.13
N SER A 231 -5.27 -26.15 -1.58
CA SER A 231 -5.01 -27.46 -0.98
C SER A 231 -4.66 -27.32 0.51
N SER A 232 -5.06 -28.30 1.33
CA SER A 232 -4.79 -28.27 2.77
C SER A 232 -3.28 -28.14 3.08
N LYS A 233 -2.43 -28.69 2.22
CA LYS A 233 -0.97 -28.56 2.33
C LYS A 233 -0.52 -27.12 2.08
N CYS A 234 -0.94 -26.49 0.99
CA CYS A 234 -0.61 -25.08 0.71
C CYS A 234 -1.12 -24.16 1.83
N PHE A 235 -2.36 -24.38 2.29
CA PHE A 235 -2.95 -23.61 3.37
C PHE A 235 -2.12 -23.74 4.66
N SER A 236 -1.76 -24.98 5.03
CA SER A 236 -0.95 -25.24 6.22
C SER A 236 0.45 -24.65 6.14
N ASP A 237 1.12 -24.84 5.00
CA ASP A 237 2.47 -24.34 4.80
C ASP A 237 2.51 -22.80 4.80
N THR A 238 1.50 -22.14 4.23
CA THR A 238 1.43 -20.67 4.13
C THR A 238 0.99 -20.00 5.42
N PHE A 239 -0.14 -20.41 6.01
CA PHE A 239 -0.75 -19.70 7.14
C PHE A 239 -0.33 -20.24 8.51
N TYR A 240 -0.23 -21.57 8.66
CA TYR A 240 0.09 -22.18 9.96
C TYR A 240 1.58 -22.26 10.22
N LYS A 241 2.37 -22.70 9.23
CA LYS A 241 3.83 -22.85 9.33
C LYS A 241 4.60 -21.60 8.90
N ALA A 242 3.94 -20.65 8.24
CA ALA A 242 4.55 -19.42 7.71
C ALA A 242 5.81 -19.72 6.88
N LYS A 243 5.75 -20.73 5.99
CA LYS A 243 6.87 -21.04 5.09
C LYS A 243 6.99 -19.96 4.03
N ASN A 244 8.20 -19.50 3.77
CA ASN A 244 8.50 -18.62 2.65
C ASN A 244 8.15 -19.30 1.31
N ASN A 245 7.11 -18.81 0.67
CA ASN A 245 6.59 -19.34 -0.58
C ASN A 245 5.90 -18.23 -1.38
N ILE A 246 5.72 -18.46 -2.69
CA ILE A 246 5.19 -17.45 -3.62
C ILE A 246 3.73 -17.05 -3.33
N LEU A 247 2.97 -17.88 -2.59
CA LEU A 247 1.58 -17.57 -2.26
C LEU A 247 1.50 -16.32 -1.37
N HIS A 248 2.52 -16.00 -0.57
CA HIS A 248 2.57 -14.72 0.15
C HIS A 248 2.53 -13.51 -0.79
N VAL A 249 3.18 -13.62 -1.95
CA VAL A 249 3.16 -12.53 -2.94
C VAL A 249 1.80 -12.47 -3.62
N SER A 250 1.21 -13.63 -3.95
CA SER A 250 -0.15 -13.69 -4.51
C SER A 250 -1.20 -13.08 -3.57
N LEU A 251 -1.17 -13.43 -2.28
CA LEU A 251 -2.05 -12.87 -1.26
C LEU A 251 -1.87 -11.36 -1.12
N TYR A 252 -0.63 -10.87 -1.20
CA TYR A 252 -0.34 -9.45 -1.19
C TYR A 252 -0.95 -8.73 -2.41
N VAL A 253 -0.79 -9.27 -3.62
CA VAL A 253 -1.38 -8.67 -4.84
C VAL A 253 -2.92 -8.66 -4.79
N GLU A 254 -3.54 -9.75 -4.31
CA GLU A 254 -5.00 -9.79 -4.10
C GLU A 254 -5.49 -8.80 -3.04
N HIS A 255 -4.69 -8.55 -2.00
CA HIS A 255 -4.98 -7.52 -1.01
C HIS A 255 -4.84 -6.12 -1.61
N LEU A 256 -3.74 -5.86 -2.30
CA LEU A 256 -3.44 -4.58 -2.92
C LEU A 256 -4.51 -4.19 -3.94
N ALA A 257 -4.99 -5.14 -4.76
CA ALA A 257 -6.09 -4.90 -5.70
C ALA A 257 -7.35 -4.38 -5.01
N ARG A 258 -7.71 -4.94 -3.85
CA ARG A 258 -8.86 -4.48 -3.06
C ARG A 258 -8.63 -3.08 -2.48
N VAL A 259 -7.43 -2.80 -1.96
CA VAL A 259 -7.05 -1.46 -1.47
C VAL A 259 -7.11 -0.43 -2.60
N THR A 260 -6.58 -0.75 -3.79
CA THR A 260 -6.59 0.17 -4.94
C THR A 260 -8.01 0.41 -5.45
N ILE A 261 -8.87 -0.62 -5.52
CA ILE A 261 -10.29 -0.45 -5.87
C ILE A 261 -10.99 0.44 -4.85
N LEU A 262 -10.77 0.20 -3.54
CA LEU A 262 -11.31 1.06 -2.48
C LEU A 262 -10.85 2.51 -2.69
N LYS A 263 -9.54 2.74 -2.88
CA LYS A 263 -9.00 4.08 -3.13
C LYS A 263 -9.71 4.79 -4.28
N CYS A 264 -9.84 4.13 -5.44
CA CYS A 264 -10.51 4.70 -6.61
C CYS A 264 -12.00 4.94 -6.38
N ALA A 265 -12.68 4.04 -5.64
CA ALA A 265 -14.08 4.22 -5.24
C ALA A 265 -14.25 5.48 -4.38
N ILE A 266 -13.36 5.71 -3.41
CA ILE A 266 -13.39 6.89 -2.53
C ILE A 266 -13.08 8.18 -3.31
N GLU A 267 -12.08 8.17 -4.21
CA GLU A 267 -11.80 9.30 -5.12
C GLU A 267 -13.06 9.68 -5.92
N HIS A 268 -13.72 8.69 -6.52
CA HIS A 268 -14.95 8.91 -7.27
C HIS A 268 -16.07 9.50 -6.40
N LEU A 269 -16.26 9.02 -5.18
CA LEU A 269 -17.27 9.55 -4.26
C LEU A 269 -17.00 11.01 -3.89
N ILE A 270 -15.74 11.37 -3.61
CA ILE A 270 -15.36 12.75 -3.31
C ILE A 270 -15.61 13.67 -4.51
N ASP A 271 -15.22 13.25 -5.72
CA ASP A 271 -15.44 14.04 -6.93
C ASP A 271 -16.93 14.22 -7.25
N ARG A 272 -17.76 13.23 -6.93
CA ARG A 272 -19.22 13.34 -7.00
C ARG A 272 -19.79 14.34 -6.00
N LEU A 273 -19.33 14.32 -4.76
CA LEU A 273 -19.82 15.24 -3.72
C LEU A 273 -19.48 16.70 -4.02
N LYS A 274 -18.33 16.98 -4.67
CA LYS A 274 -17.95 18.33 -5.13
C LYS A 274 -18.86 18.92 -6.21
N GLY A 275 -19.68 18.10 -6.87
CA GLY A 275 -20.42 18.51 -8.08
C GLY A 275 -19.54 18.62 -9.33
N ASN A 276 -18.26 18.23 -9.26
CA ASN A 276 -17.35 18.17 -10.41
C ASN A 276 -17.70 17.00 -11.35
N TYR A 277 -18.39 15.99 -10.83
CA TYR A 277 -19.06 15.00 -11.64
C TYR A 277 -20.40 15.56 -12.12
N ASP A 278 -20.54 15.83 -13.42
CA ASP A 278 -21.84 16.17 -14.00
C ASP A 278 -22.69 14.89 -14.14
N PRO A 279 -23.70 14.69 -13.28
CA PRO A 279 -24.56 13.52 -13.38
C PRO A 279 -25.49 13.60 -14.58
N LYS A 280 -25.58 14.74 -15.29
CA LYS A 280 -26.37 14.91 -16.53
C LYS A 280 -25.56 14.59 -17.78
N ASN A 281 -24.25 14.40 -17.67
CA ASN A 281 -23.44 13.92 -18.77
C ASN A 281 -23.81 12.46 -19.08
N ILE A 282 -24.36 12.25 -20.27
CA ILE A 282 -24.86 10.95 -20.74
C ILE A 282 -23.74 9.89 -20.71
N PHE A 283 -22.49 10.25 -21.02
CA PHE A 283 -21.37 9.31 -20.98
C PHE A 283 -21.07 8.86 -19.56
N ASN A 284 -21.04 9.77 -18.59
CA ASN A 284 -20.84 9.46 -17.18
C ASN A 284 -21.96 8.57 -16.63
N GLN A 285 -23.23 8.85 -17.00
CA GLN A 285 -24.35 7.99 -16.63
C GLN A 285 -24.21 6.58 -17.20
N LEU A 286 -23.88 6.46 -18.49
CA LEU A 286 -23.69 5.16 -19.15
C LEU A 286 -22.52 4.38 -18.53
N GLU A 287 -21.40 5.03 -18.24
CA GLU A 287 -20.27 4.38 -17.59
C GLU A 287 -20.60 3.97 -16.16
N TYR A 288 -21.30 4.79 -15.37
CA TYR A 288 -21.76 4.39 -14.04
C TYR A 288 -22.69 3.17 -14.10
N LEU A 289 -23.52 3.04 -15.14
CA LEU A 289 -24.36 1.86 -15.35
C LEU A 289 -23.53 0.59 -15.62
N THR A 290 -22.30 0.69 -16.14
CA THR A 290 -21.42 -0.47 -16.35
C THR A 290 -20.79 -1.01 -15.07
N LEU A 291 -20.81 -0.26 -13.96
CA LEU A 291 -20.27 -0.76 -12.69
C LEU A 291 -21.04 -2.01 -12.22
N PRO A 292 -20.36 -3.03 -11.71
CA PRO A 292 -21.00 -4.18 -11.08
C PRO A 292 -21.96 -3.74 -9.98
N ASN A 293 -23.11 -4.41 -9.86
CA ASN A 293 -24.12 -4.06 -8.85
C ASN A 293 -23.56 -4.09 -7.42
N THR A 294 -22.66 -5.02 -7.13
CA THR A 294 -21.97 -5.10 -5.82
C THR A 294 -21.19 -3.82 -5.52
N ILE A 295 -20.49 -3.26 -6.51
CA ILE A 295 -19.74 -2.00 -6.36
C ILE A 295 -20.70 -0.83 -6.20
N LYS A 296 -21.79 -0.76 -6.99
CA LYS A 296 -22.80 0.30 -6.83
C LYS A 296 -23.41 0.31 -5.42
N THR A 297 -23.83 -0.85 -4.93
CA THR A 297 -24.35 -1.00 -3.56
C THR A 297 -23.29 -0.62 -2.54
N GLY A 298 -22.05 -1.10 -2.70
CA GLY A 298 -20.95 -0.75 -1.80
C GLY A 298 -20.64 0.74 -1.75
N LEU A 299 -20.65 1.42 -2.91
CA LEU A 299 -20.49 2.88 -2.99
C LEU A 299 -21.60 3.60 -2.20
N THR A 300 -22.86 3.17 -2.35
CA THR A 300 -23.99 3.73 -1.59
C THR A 300 -23.83 3.51 -0.08
N GLU A 301 -23.45 2.31 0.35
CA GLU A 301 -23.28 2.02 1.78
C GLU A 301 -22.10 2.80 2.39
N ILE A 302 -20.98 2.92 1.68
CA ILE A 302 -19.81 3.67 2.16
C ILE A 302 -20.12 5.15 2.39
N THR A 303 -20.96 5.77 1.55
CA THR A 303 -21.32 7.19 1.72
C THR A 303 -22.09 7.51 3.00
N LYS A 304 -22.61 6.48 3.69
CA LYS A 304 -23.29 6.65 4.99
C LYS A 304 -22.30 6.86 6.13
N ASP A 305 -21.04 6.46 5.96
CA ASP A 305 -20.01 6.63 6.98
C ASP A 305 -19.45 8.04 6.94
N LYS A 306 -19.42 8.74 8.07
CA LYS A 306 -18.99 10.14 8.12
C LYS A 306 -17.54 10.36 7.66
N TYR A 307 -16.67 9.39 7.88
CA TYR A 307 -15.23 9.49 7.65
C TYR A 307 -14.71 8.64 6.49
N PHE A 308 -15.58 8.24 5.55
CA PHE A 308 -15.21 7.35 4.45
C PHE A 308 -14.00 7.84 3.64
N TYR A 309 -13.83 9.16 3.52
CA TYR A 309 -12.72 9.78 2.79
C TYR A 309 -11.35 9.40 3.34
N LEU A 310 -11.25 9.01 4.62
CA LEU A 310 -9.99 8.57 5.25
C LEU A 310 -9.70 7.07 5.07
N TYR A 311 -10.63 6.28 4.51
CA TYR A 311 -10.47 4.83 4.39
C TYR A 311 -9.27 4.39 3.55
N PRO A 312 -8.89 5.06 2.45
CA PRO A 312 -7.68 4.70 1.70
C PRO A 312 -6.43 4.83 2.56
N ARG A 313 -6.28 5.95 3.30
CA ARG A 313 -5.19 6.19 4.24
C ARG A 313 -5.18 5.13 5.34
N PHE A 314 -6.35 4.85 5.92
CA PHE A 314 -6.51 3.84 6.96
C PHE A 314 -6.02 2.47 6.49
N TRP A 315 -6.50 1.98 5.35
CA TRP A 315 -6.13 0.66 4.83
C TRP A 315 -4.67 0.57 4.41
N GLN A 316 -4.11 1.64 3.85
CA GLN A 316 -2.68 1.68 3.52
C GLN A 316 -1.81 1.59 4.79
N PHE A 317 -2.15 2.35 5.83
CA PHE A 317 -1.46 2.29 7.12
C PHE A 317 -1.65 0.92 7.80
N PHE A 318 -2.87 0.38 7.78
CA PHE A 318 -3.17 -0.94 8.33
C PHE A 318 -2.37 -2.06 7.65
N THR A 319 -2.12 -1.93 6.34
CA THR A 319 -1.33 -2.86 5.54
C THR A 319 0.16 -2.80 5.87
N TYR A 320 0.76 -1.61 5.75
CA TYR A 320 2.21 -1.45 5.80
C TYR A 320 2.77 -1.27 7.22
N VAL A 321 1.91 -0.90 8.19
CA VAL A 321 2.34 -0.67 9.58
C VAL A 321 1.73 -1.70 10.52
N PHE A 322 0.42 -1.90 10.51
CA PHE A 322 -0.22 -2.87 11.43
C PHE A 322 -0.14 -4.31 10.95
N GLY A 323 0.22 -4.55 9.69
CA GLY A 323 0.38 -5.89 9.14
C GLY A 323 -0.93 -6.68 9.03
N GLY A 324 -2.08 -6.00 8.89
CA GLY A 324 -3.34 -6.67 8.60
C GLY A 324 -3.98 -7.43 9.77
N PHE A 325 -3.63 -7.12 11.03
CA PHE A 325 -4.28 -7.71 12.21
C PHE A 325 -4.34 -6.72 13.37
N ILE A 326 -5.14 -7.07 14.39
CA ILE A 326 -5.28 -6.37 15.67
C ILE A 326 -5.06 -7.37 16.82
N LEU A 327 -4.38 -6.92 17.87
CA LEU A 327 -4.26 -7.66 19.13
C LEU A 327 -5.46 -7.37 20.02
N THR A 328 -6.28 -8.38 20.28
CA THR A 328 -7.54 -8.19 21.03
C THR A 328 -7.34 -8.03 22.53
N ASP A 329 -6.16 -8.38 23.06
CA ASP A 329 -5.83 -8.16 24.48
C ASP A 329 -5.61 -6.67 24.80
N ILE A 330 -5.27 -5.88 23.78
CA ILE A 330 -4.99 -4.43 23.89
C ILE A 330 -5.76 -3.66 22.82
N GLU A 331 -6.98 -4.11 22.46
CA GLU A 331 -7.76 -3.57 21.34
C GLU A 331 -8.00 -2.06 21.43
N GLU A 332 -8.29 -1.56 22.64
CA GLU A 332 -8.46 -0.12 22.88
C GLU A 332 -7.20 0.67 22.47
N LYS A 333 -6.01 0.20 22.88
CA LYS A 333 -4.72 0.83 22.50
C LYS A 333 -4.44 0.73 21.01
N GLU A 334 -4.88 -0.35 20.36
CA GLU A 334 -4.75 -0.54 18.92
C GLU A 334 -5.64 0.43 18.16
N PHE A 335 -6.87 0.65 18.62
CA PHE A 335 -7.83 1.56 17.99
C PHE A 335 -7.44 3.03 18.23
N GLU A 336 -6.97 3.38 19.43
CA GLU A 336 -6.41 4.71 19.72
C GLU A 336 -5.23 5.03 18.81
N LEU A 337 -4.31 4.08 18.62
CA LEU A 337 -3.15 4.26 17.75
C LEU A 337 -3.55 4.38 16.27
N LEU A 338 -4.46 3.54 15.78
CA LEU A 338 -5.00 3.67 14.43
C LEU A 338 -5.69 5.03 14.25
N SER A 339 -6.47 5.46 15.23
CA SER A 339 -7.16 6.74 15.17
C SER A 339 -6.19 7.90 15.07
N LYS A 340 -5.19 7.93 15.95
CA LYS A 340 -4.12 8.94 15.94
C LYS A 340 -3.37 8.98 14.61
N LYS A 341 -3.15 7.83 13.96
CA LYS A 341 -2.27 7.70 12.79
C LYS A 341 -2.96 7.69 11.44
N THR A 342 -4.29 7.62 11.44
CA THR A 342 -5.09 7.70 10.22
C THR A 342 -6.02 8.91 10.22
N GLY A 343 -6.31 9.48 11.39
CA GLY A 343 -7.29 10.53 11.58
C GLY A 343 -8.73 10.03 11.64
N VAL A 344 -8.98 8.72 11.47
CA VAL A 344 -10.32 8.13 11.66
C VAL A 344 -10.63 8.11 13.15
N PRO A 345 -11.75 8.67 13.64
CA PRO A 345 -12.11 8.59 15.06
C PRO A 345 -12.19 7.15 15.59
N VAL A 346 -11.88 6.96 16.87
CA VAL A 346 -11.83 5.62 17.51
C VAL A 346 -13.15 4.84 17.34
N ASP A 347 -14.28 5.52 17.49
CA ASP A 347 -15.63 4.98 17.32
C ASP A 347 -15.98 4.62 15.87
N GLU A 348 -15.23 5.16 14.91
CA GLU A 348 -15.40 4.95 13.46
C GLU A 348 -14.42 3.93 12.87
N ILE A 349 -13.45 3.45 13.66
CA ILE A 349 -12.53 2.37 13.26
C ILE A 349 -13.28 1.09 12.81
N PRO A 350 -14.35 0.63 13.48
CA PRO A 350 -15.14 -0.49 12.99
C PRO A 350 -15.70 -0.29 11.57
N ASN A 351 -16.17 0.91 11.25
CA ASN A 351 -16.69 1.24 9.92
C ASN A 351 -15.58 1.21 8.87
N ALA A 352 -14.38 1.72 9.20
CA ALA A 352 -13.22 1.65 8.33
C ALA A 352 -12.80 0.19 8.02
N PHE A 353 -12.86 -0.71 9.01
CA PHE A 353 -12.65 -2.14 8.80
C PHE A 353 -13.75 -2.81 7.96
N ASP A 354 -15.00 -2.36 8.08
CA ASP A 354 -16.12 -2.90 7.31
C ASP A 354 -16.15 -2.40 5.84
N ALA A 355 -15.38 -1.37 5.49
CA ALA A 355 -15.31 -0.83 4.12
C ALA A 355 -15.04 -1.90 3.05
N PHE A 356 -14.22 -2.91 3.36
CA PHE A 356 -13.97 -4.04 2.46
C PHE A 356 -15.21 -4.91 2.25
N ASN A 357 -16.02 -5.13 3.29
CA ASN A 357 -17.23 -5.93 3.19
C ASN A 357 -18.31 -5.20 2.37
N LYS A 358 -18.33 -3.87 2.41
CA LYS A 358 -19.23 -3.04 1.59
C LYS A 358 -18.95 -3.20 0.09
N LEU A 359 -17.68 -3.20 -0.33
CA LEU A 359 -17.29 -3.35 -1.75
C LEU A 359 -17.14 -4.81 -2.21
N PHE A 360 -16.75 -5.70 -1.29
CA PHE A 360 -16.49 -7.12 -1.55
C PHE A 360 -17.23 -7.97 -0.53
N PRO A 361 -18.57 -8.11 -0.63
CA PRO A 361 -19.37 -8.77 0.40
C PRO A 361 -18.94 -10.21 0.67
N ARG A 362 -18.82 -10.55 1.96
CA ARG A 362 -18.56 -11.91 2.44
C ARG A 362 -19.46 -12.21 3.64
N HIS A 363 -20.08 -13.39 3.65
CA HIS A 363 -21.05 -13.79 4.67
C HIS A 363 -20.51 -13.63 6.11
N ASP A 364 -19.26 -14.05 6.35
CA ASP A 364 -18.62 -13.97 7.67
C ASP A 364 -17.72 -12.73 7.82
N GLY A 365 -17.84 -11.76 6.91
CA GLY A 365 -16.98 -10.59 6.82
C GLY A 365 -15.53 -10.91 6.45
N TRP A 366 -14.67 -9.91 6.58
CA TRP A 366 -13.25 -9.99 6.21
C TRP A 366 -12.32 -10.26 7.38
N PHE A 367 -12.80 -10.26 8.62
CA PHE A 367 -11.96 -10.48 9.79
C PHE A 367 -12.25 -11.82 10.44
N PHE A 368 -11.18 -12.54 10.78
CA PHE A 368 -11.23 -13.82 11.45
C PHE A 368 -10.54 -13.72 12.81
N LYS A 369 -11.23 -14.14 13.88
CA LYS A 369 -10.64 -14.25 15.22
C LYS A 369 -9.95 -15.60 15.36
N PHE A 370 -8.67 -15.58 15.72
CA PHE A 370 -7.91 -16.81 15.93
C PHE A 370 -8.45 -17.56 17.15
N PRO A 371 -8.73 -18.88 17.06
CA PRO A 371 -9.34 -19.61 18.18
C PRO A 371 -8.47 -19.72 19.44
N LYS A 372 -7.14 -19.65 19.28
CA LYS A 372 -6.17 -19.86 20.36
C LYS A 372 -5.21 -18.68 20.57
N SER A 373 -5.46 -17.57 19.88
CA SER A 373 -4.63 -16.38 19.92
C SER A 373 -5.54 -15.17 20.02
N SER A 374 -5.13 -14.14 20.75
CA SER A 374 -5.81 -12.87 20.91
C SER A 374 -5.54 -11.99 19.69
N ILE A 375 -5.85 -12.53 18.51
CA ILE A 375 -5.61 -11.91 17.22
C ILE A 375 -6.89 -11.91 16.42
N LYS A 376 -7.27 -10.72 15.96
CA LYS A 376 -8.28 -10.51 14.92
C LYS A 376 -7.53 -10.19 13.62
N TRP A 377 -7.54 -11.11 12.68
CA TRP A 377 -6.73 -11.07 11.46
C TRP A 377 -7.59 -10.80 10.23
N HIS A 378 -7.09 -9.97 9.32
CA HIS A 378 -7.71 -9.76 8.02
C HIS A 378 -7.54 -11.01 7.16
N ASN A 379 -8.66 -11.57 6.71
CA ASN A 379 -8.70 -12.86 6.08
C ASN A 379 -7.88 -12.87 4.78
N PHE A 380 -7.05 -13.91 4.64
CA PHE A 380 -6.11 -14.07 3.54
C PHE A 380 -5.10 -12.91 3.39
N PHE A 381 -4.75 -12.22 4.48
CA PHE A 381 -3.69 -11.22 4.46
C PHE A 381 -2.30 -11.89 4.45
N PRO A 382 -1.31 -11.38 3.69
CA PRO A 382 0.02 -12.00 3.61
C PRO A 382 0.74 -12.00 4.97
N ILE A 383 1.04 -13.21 5.47
CA ILE A 383 1.74 -13.41 6.76
C ILE A 383 3.10 -12.70 6.83
N SER A 384 3.77 -12.53 5.69
CA SER A 384 5.02 -11.76 5.62
C SER A 384 4.84 -10.30 6.10
N PHE A 385 3.70 -9.66 5.80
CA PHE A 385 3.40 -8.32 6.30
C PHE A 385 2.87 -8.35 7.74
N CYS A 386 2.23 -9.44 8.19
CA CYS A 386 1.94 -9.61 9.61
C CYS A 386 3.23 -9.55 10.45
N GLY A 387 4.36 -10.05 9.94
CA GLY A 387 5.66 -9.92 10.62
C GLY A 387 6.13 -8.47 10.79
N ILE A 388 5.87 -7.61 9.79
CA ILE A 388 6.12 -6.17 9.89
C ILE A 388 5.28 -5.56 11.02
N GLY A 389 3.99 -5.91 11.07
CA GLY A 389 3.08 -5.44 12.12
C GLY A 389 3.40 -5.96 13.51
N ALA A 390 3.91 -7.17 13.64
CA ALA A 390 4.41 -7.70 14.91
C ALA A 390 5.63 -6.90 15.40
N ASN A 391 6.55 -6.59 14.48
CA ASN A 391 7.74 -5.80 14.79
C ASN A 391 7.39 -4.35 15.15
N TYR A 392 6.39 -3.75 14.51
CA TYR A 392 5.94 -2.40 14.86
C TYR A 392 5.45 -2.30 16.31
N ARG A 393 4.70 -3.31 16.78
CA ARG A 393 4.08 -3.29 18.11
C ARG A 393 5.09 -3.27 19.25
N ARG A 394 6.20 -4.00 19.13
CA ARG A 394 7.29 -3.87 20.11
C ARG A 394 7.91 -2.46 20.11
N LEU A 395 7.88 -1.72 18.99
CA LEU A 395 8.45 -0.38 18.95
C LEU A 395 7.56 0.67 19.63
N VAL A 396 6.25 0.43 19.72
CA VAL A 396 5.26 1.44 20.18
C VAL A 396 4.58 1.11 21.49
N TYR A 397 4.57 -0.16 21.91
CA TYR A 397 3.95 -0.58 23.16
C TYR A 397 4.93 -0.95 24.26
N THR A 398 6.24 -0.89 24.00
CA THR A 398 7.26 -1.24 24.98
C THR A 398 8.39 -0.21 25.00
N ASP A 399 8.97 0.02 26.18
CA ASP A 399 10.04 1.00 26.37
C ASP A 399 11.37 0.49 25.82
N ASP A 400 11.72 -0.77 26.13
CA ASP A 400 12.97 -1.41 25.72
C ASP A 400 12.95 -1.91 24.27
N LYS A 401 11.83 -1.71 23.57
CA LYS A 401 11.59 -2.17 22.20
C LYS A 401 11.80 -3.67 22.02
N ASP A 402 11.50 -4.46 23.06
CA ASP A 402 11.69 -5.91 23.08
C ASP A 402 10.36 -6.66 22.96
N TYR A 403 10.43 -7.87 22.39
CA TYR A 403 9.26 -8.74 22.28
C TYR A 403 8.82 -9.31 23.64
N ASP A 404 9.73 -9.55 24.57
CA ASP A 404 9.43 -10.10 25.89
C ASP A 404 8.52 -9.15 26.68
N ASP A 405 8.74 -7.83 26.57
CA ASP A 405 7.87 -6.83 27.18
C ASP A 405 6.51 -6.75 26.50
N LEU A 406 6.48 -6.88 25.16
CA LEU A 406 5.22 -6.95 24.43
C LEU A 406 4.42 -8.16 24.91
N TYR A 407 5.07 -9.31 25.10
CA TYR A 407 4.41 -10.54 25.54
C TYR A 407 3.84 -10.45 26.96
N LYS A 408 4.43 -9.63 27.85
CA LYS A 408 3.86 -9.36 29.18
C LYS A 408 2.51 -8.62 29.11
N LEU A 409 2.25 -7.89 28.02
CA LEU A 409 0.97 -7.21 27.78
C LEU A 409 -0.11 -8.14 27.22
N LEU A 410 0.27 -9.35 26.79
CA LEU A 410 -0.61 -10.28 26.10
C LEU A 410 -0.96 -11.44 27.03
N SER A 411 -2.15 -11.99 26.83
CA SER A 411 -2.56 -13.21 27.51
C SER A 411 -1.65 -14.38 27.14
N ASN A 412 -1.46 -15.35 28.05
CA ASN A 412 -0.59 -16.54 27.88
C ASN A 412 -1.12 -17.57 26.85
N ASN A 413 -1.77 -17.12 25.79
CA ASN A 413 -2.28 -17.94 24.71
C ASN A 413 -1.22 -18.11 23.59
N LYS A 414 -1.61 -18.55 22.39
CA LYS A 414 -0.67 -18.77 21.27
C LYS A 414 -0.20 -17.47 20.59
N THR A 415 -0.62 -16.28 21.05
CA THR A 415 -0.28 -14.99 20.42
C THR A 415 1.22 -14.75 20.31
N PRO A 416 2.05 -14.88 21.37
CA PRO A 416 3.50 -14.68 21.25
C PRO A 416 4.16 -15.60 20.22
N PHE A 417 3.68 -16.85 20.13
CA PHE A 417 4.16 -17.83 19.16
C PHE A 417 3.81 -17.43 17.73
N ASP A 418 2.58 -16.98 17.48
CA ASP A 418 2.17 -16.51 16.16
C ASP A 418 2.93 -15.25 15.73
N LEU A 419 3.12 -14.28 16.63
CA LEU A 419 3.90 -13.06 16.36
C LEU A 419 5.36 -13.38 16.03
N SER A 420 6.01 -14.23 16.83
CA SER A 420 7.38 -14.68 16.57
C SER A 420 7.51 -15.36 15.21
N LYS A 421 6.58 -16.27 14.90
CA LYS A 421 6.55 -16.99 13.64
C LYS A 421 6.42 -16.04 12.44
N TRP A 422 5.54 -15.05 12.52
CA TRP A 422 5.33 -14.08 11.46
C TRP A 422 6.54 -13.16 11.28
N ASN A 423 7.12 -12.68 12.38
CA ASN A 423 8.35 -11.89 12.36
C ASN A 423 9.50 -12.66 11.71
N ASN A 424 9.66 -13.95 12.02
CA ASN A 424 10.72 -14.79 11.44
C ASN A 424 10.56 -14.97 9.93
N LEU A 425 9.32 -15.12 9.42
CA LEU A 425 9.07 -15.15 7.98
C LEU A 425 9.45 -13.82 7.31
N ALA A 426 9.04 -12.68 7.90
CA ALA A 426 9.41 -11.37 7.37
C ALA A 426 10.93 -11.19 7.34
N TYR A 427 11.61 -11.57 8.42
CA TYR A 427 13.07 -11.56 8.52
C TYR A 427 13.73 -12.44 7.43
N GLU A 428 13.21 -13.66 7.21
CA GLU A 428 13.73 -14.58 6.19
C GLU A 428 13.66 -13.96 4.79
N ILE A 429 12.55 -13.30 4.44
CA ILE A 429 12.40 -12.65 3.14
C ILE A 429 13.27 -11.39 3.04
N LEU A 430 13.42 -10.64 4.13
CA LEU A 430 14.20 -9.39 4.16
C LEU A 430 15.72 -9.62 4.12
N LYS A 431 16.20 -10.78 4.59
CA LYS A 431 17.58 -11.22 4.42
C LYS A 431 17.93 -11.34 2.93
#